data_AF-A0A7X8BGW7-F1
#
_entry.id   AF-A0A7X8BGW7-F1
#
_cell.length_a   1.000
_cell.length_b   1.000
_cell.length_c   1.000
_cell.angle_alpha   90.00
_cell.angle_beta   90.00
_cell.angle_gamma   90.00
#
_symmetry.space_group_name_H-M   'P 1'
#
loop_
_entity.id
_entity.type
_entity.pdbx_description
1 polymer ?
#
loop_
_entity_poly.entity_id
_entity_poly.type
_entity_poly.pdbx_seq_one_letter_code
_entity_poly.pdbx_strand_id
1 'polypeptide(L)'
;MQEEEQKTGIPGFTIRPARPDEVPLVLRFIVELAEYEGVAHEVNATEELLRENLFGPKPSAEVLFGCFQGVPVGFALFFNNFSTFQGKPGIYLEDLYVRPEM
;
A
#
# COMPACT_ATOMS: atom_id res chain seq x y z
N MET A 1 2.82 -13.73 10.90
CA MET A 1 4.21 -13.25 11.02
C MET A 1 4.13 -11.74 10.99
N GLN A 2 4.54 -11.04 12.05
CA GLN A 2 4.66 -9.58 11.99
C GLN A 2 5.91 -9.29 11.18
N GLU A 3 5.77 -8.82 9.94
CA GLU A 3 6.93 -8.44 9.14
C GLU A 3 7.50 -7.13 9.70
N GLU A 4 8.76 -7.21 10.13
CA GLU A 4 9.51 -6.13 10.75
C GLU A 4 9.88 -5.04 9.73
N GLU A 5 10.13 -3.84 10.24
CA GLU A 5 10.64 -2.71 9.48
C GLU A 5 11.97 -3.06 8.80
N GLN A 6 11.99 -3.00 7.46
CA GLN A 6 13.14 -3.30 6.64
C GLN A 6 13.95 -2.04 6.36
N LYS A 7 15.25 -2.08 6.67
CA LYS A 7 16.19 -1.00 6.31
C LYS A 7 16.55 -1.10 4.83
N THR A 8 16.67 0.05 4.19
CA THR A 8 17.13 0.13 2.79
C THR A 8 18.59 0.60 2.71
N GLY A 9 19.13 0.67 1.49
CA GLY A 9 20.45 1.27 1.25
C GLY A 9 20.49 2.79 1.42
N ILE A 10 19.35 3.46 1.60
CA ILE A 10 19.24 4.90 1.78
C ILE A 10 19.15 5.19 3.28
N PRO A 11 20.09 5.97 3.86
CA PRO A 11 20.06 6.32 5.28
C PRO A 11 18.74 7.00 5.68
N GLY A 12 18.13 6.51 6.75
CA GLY A 12 16.85 7.02 7.25
C GLY A 12 15.63 6.56 6.45
N PHE A 13 15.80 5.74 5.40
CA PHE A 13 14.68 5.19 4.65
C PHE A 13 14.43 3.71 4.97
N THR A 14 13.20 3.39 5.37
CA THR A 14 12.75 2.04 5.72
C THR A 14 11.48 1.66 4.96
N ILE A 15 11.18 0.37 4.89
CA ILE A 15 9.93 -0.15 4.33
C ILE A 15 9.26 -1.00 5.41
N ARG A 16 7.96 -0.85 5.59
CA ARG A 16 7.21 -1.63 6.59
C ARG A 16 5.76 -1.85 6.17
N PRO A 17 5.08 -2.88 6.71
CA PRO A 17 3.63 -3.00 6.56
C PRO A 17 2.89 -1.80 7.15
N ALA A 18 1.78 -1.45 6.49
CA ALA A 18 0.77 -0.58 7.07
C ALA A 18 0.04 -1.32 8.21
N ARG A 19 -0.43 -0.56 9.19
CA ARG A 19 -1.20 -1.08 10.33
C ARG A 19 -2.69 -0.74 10.21
N PRO A 20 -3.58 -1.49 10.87
CA PRO A 20 -5.02 -1.22 10.80
C PRO A 20 -5.41 0.20 11.25
N ASP A 21 -4.68 0.80 12.20
CA ASP A 21 -4.89 2.18 12.66
C ASP A 21 -4.42 3.24 11.64
N GLU A 22 -3.67 2.84 10.62
CA GLU A 22 -3.15 3.71 9.55
C GLU A 22 -4.02 3.68 8.27
N VAL A 23 -5.18 3.02 8.29
CA VAL A 23 -6.15 3.03 7.18
C VAL A 23 -6.47 4.45 6.65
N PRO A 24 -6.67 5.48 7.50
CA PRO A 24 -6.88 6.84 7.00
C PRO A 24 -5.74 7.33 6.10
N LEU A 25 -4.49 6.95 6.41
CA LEU A 25 -3.32 7.32 5.61
C LEU A 25 -3.23 6.52 4.31
N VAL A 26 -3.62 5.24 4.33
CA VAL A 26 -3.74 4.43 3.10
C VAL A 26 -4.74 5.07 2.14
N LEU A 27 -5.95 5.40 2.62
CA LEU A 27 -6.97 6.07 1.81
C LEU A 27 -6.44 7.39 1.24
N ARG A 28 -5.74 8.17 2.06
CA ARG A 28 -5.14 9.42 1.63
C ARG A 28 -4.15 9.23 0.48
N PHE A 29 -3.27 8.23 0.53
CA PHE A 29 -2.34 7.99 -0.58
C PHE A 29 -3.04 7.47 -1.85
N ILE A 30 -4.10 6.67 -1.73
CA ILE A 30 -4.92 6.27 -2.88
C ILE A 30 -5.53 7.50 -3.55
N VAL A 31 -6.09 8.42 -2.76
CA VAL A 31 -6.64 9.68 -3.28
C VAL A 31 -5.56 10.55 -3.92
N GLU A 32 -4.39 10.72 -3.28
CA GLU A 32 -3.27 11.50 -3.83
C GLU A 32 -2.74 10.90 -5.15
N LEU A 33 -2.68 9.57 -5.27
CA LEU A 33 -2.34 8.89 -6.53
C LEU A 33 -3.41 9.15 -7.59
N ALA A 34 -4.69 9.00 -7.25
CA ALA A 34 -5.79 9.22 -8.18
C ALA A 34 -5.91 10.70 -8.61
N GLU A 35 -5.56 11.65 -7.74
CA GLU A 35 -5.43 13.07 -8.09
C GLU A 35 -4.31 13.29 -9.10
N TYR A 36 -3.15 12.67 -8.90
CA TYR A 36 -2.03 12.72 -9.84
C TYR A 36 -2.40 12.13 -11.21
N GLU A 37 -3.21 11.07 -11.25
CA GLU A 37 -3.69 10.43 -12.48
C GLU A 37 -4.93 11.10 -13.10
N GLY A 38 -5.53 12.08 -12.42
CA GLY A 38 -6.72 12.79 -12.90
C GLY A 38 -8.05 12.02 -12.77
N VAL A 39 -8.07 10.95 -11.97
CA VAL A 39 -9.22 10.03 -11.78
C VAL A 39 -9.72 10.01 -10.34
N ALA A 40 -9.39 11.00 -9.52
CA ALA A 40 -9.83 11.09 -8.11
C ALA A 40 -11.35 10.92 -7.89
N HIS A 41 -12.17 11.31 -8.86
CA HIS A 41 -13.62 11.16 -8.82
C HIS A 41 -14.11 9.70 -8.91
N GLU A 42 -13.24 8.77 -9.33
CA GLU A 42 -13.53 7.33 -9.35
C GLU A 42 -13.23 6.66 -7.99
N VAL A 43 -12.58 7.36 -7.06
CA VAL A 43 -12.27 6.83 -5.73
C VAL A 43 -13.54 6.76 -4.88
N ASN A 44 -14.12 5.57 -4.83
CA ASN A 44 -15.29 5.25 -3.99
C ASN A 44 -14.90 4.53 -2.69
N ALA A 45 -13.60 4.35 -2.43
CA ALA A 45 -13.10 3.68 -1.24
C ALA A 45 -13.41 4.52 0.02
N THR A 46 -13.80 3.84 1.10
CA THR A 46 -13.96 4.45 2.43
C THR A 46 -13.01 3.77 3.43
N GLU A 47 -12.76 4.41 4.57
CA GLU A 47 -11.95 3.81 5.62
C GLU A 47 -12.53 2.49 6.13
N GLU A 48 -13.85 2.37 6.23
CA GLU A 48 -14.52 1.13 6.63
C GLU A 48 -14.28 0.01 5.64
N LEU A 49 -14.46 0.29 4.34
CA LEU A 49 -14.22 -0.68 3.27
C LEU A 49 -12.76 -1.12 3.24
N LEU A 50 -11.81 -0.18 3.36
CA LEU A 50 -10.39 -0.50 3.38
C LEU A 50 -10.00 -1.29 4.63
N ARG A 51 -10.55 -0.95 5.80
CA ARG A 51 -10.30 -1.69 7.03
C ARG A 51 -10.79 -3.15 6.93
N GLU A 52 -11.98 -3.36 6.38
CA GLU A 52 -12.52 -4.71 6.17
C GLU A 52 -11.69 -5.51 5.15
N ASN A 53 -11.36 -4.91 4.00
CA ASN A 53 -10.73 -5.63 2.90
C ASN A 53 -9.20 -5.81 3.08
N LEU A 54 -8.50 -4.87 3.72
CA LEU A 54 -7.05 -4.94 3.93
C LEU A 54 -6.66 -5.60 5.26
N PHE A 55 -7.53 -5.54 6.27
CA PHE A 55 -7.20 -5.98 7.63
C PHE A 55 -8.28 -6.87 8.28
N GLY A 56 -9.31 -7.25 7.53
CA GLY A 56 -10.34 -8.18 8.00
C GLY A 56 -9.85 -9.63 8.10
N PRO A 57 -10.76 -10.58 8.36
CA PRO A 57 -10.41 -11.99 8.57
C PRO A 57 -9.80 -12.66 7.32
N LYS A 58 -10.04 -12.10 6.14
CA LYS A 58 -9.47 -12.56 4.87
C LYS A 58 -9.02 -11.35 4.04
N PRO A 59 -7.84 -10.79 4.32
CA PRO A 59 -7.30 -9.66 3.56
C PRO A 59 -7.21 -9.99 2.06
N SER A 60 -7.67 -9.09 1.22
CA SER A 60 -7.61 -9.23 -0.25
C SER A 60 -6.29 -8.70 -0.83
N ALA A 61 -5.64 -7.78 -0.13
CA ALA A 61 -4.38 -7.15 -0.53
C ALA A 61 -3.55 -6.77 0.70
N GLU A 62 -2.29 -6.43 0.45
CA GLU A 62 -1.31 -5.99 1.44
C GLU A 62 -0.82 -4.60 1.08
N VAL A 63 -0.47 -3.81 2.10
CA VAL A 63 0.04 -2.45 1.93
C VAL A 63 1.38 -2.29 2.65
N LEU A 64 2.37 -1.79 1.93
CA LEU A 64 3.66 -1.37 2.48
C LEU A 64 3.78 0.13 2.41
N PHE A 65 4.36 0.74 3.45
CA PHE A 65 4.82 2.11 3.43
C PHE A 65 6.34 2.17 3.22
N GLY A 66 6.77 3.08 2.36
CA GLY A 66 8.12 3.60 2.34
C GLY A 66 8.21 4.79 3.29
N CYS A 67 9.06 4.69 4.30
CA CYS A 67 9.18 5.67 5.37
C CYS A 67 10.53 6.38 5.30
N PHE A 68 10.55 7.71 5.30
CA PHE A 68 11.77 8.51 5.47
C PHE A 68 11.77 9.17 6.84
N GLN A 69 12.83 8.98 7.63
CA GLN A 69 12.93 9.43 9.02
C GLN A 69 11.72 8.99 9.88
N GLY A 70 11.20 7.78 9.62
CA GLY A 70 10.03 7.22 10.30
C GLY A 70 8.68 7.73 9.81
N VAL A 71 8.65 8.67 8.86
CA VAL A 71 7.41 9.23 8.27
C VAL A 71 7.08 8.50 6.97
N PRO A 72 5.88 7.92 6.80
CA PRO A 72 5.45 7.38 5.51
C PRO A 72 5.43 8.48 4.43
N VAL A 73 6.23 8.29 3.39
CA VAL A 73 6.36 9.19 2.23
C VAL A 73 5.97 8.51 0.92
N GLY A 74 5.73 7.20 0.93
CA GLY A 74 5.18 6.45 -0.19
C GLY A 74 4.48 5.18 0.25
N PHE A 75 3.72 4.57 -0.65
CA PHE A 75 3.06 3.30 -0.42
C PHE A 75 3.06 2.40 -1.66
N ALA A 76 2.90 1.11 -1.41
CA ALA A 76 2.64 0.08 -2.42
C ALA A 76 1.48 -0.79 -1.96
N LEU A 77 0.50 -1.04 -2.83
CA LEU A 77 -0.60 -1.97 -2.61
C LEU A 77 -0.51 -3.12 -3.60
N PHE A 78 -0.50 -4.35 -3.10
CA PHE A 78 -0.34 -5.53 -3.95
C PHE A 78 -1.11 -6.72 -3.41
N PHE A 79 -1.32 -7.73 -4.27
CA PHE A 79 -1.99 -8.96 -3.91
C PHE A 79 -1.44 -10.15 -4.69
N ASN A 80 -1.71 -11.36 -4.19
CA ASN A 80 -1.29 -12.58 -4.84
C ASN A 80 -2.15 -12.88 -6.08
N ASN A 81 -1.49 -13.24 -7.17
CA ASN A 81 -2.14 -13.76 -8.39
C ASN A 81 -1.60 -15.16 -8.74
N PHE A 82 -2.13 -15.76 -9.81
CA PHE A 82 -1.67 -17.05 -10.29
C PHE A 82 -1.62 -17.08 -11.81
N SER A 83 -0.45 -17.40 -12.37
CA SER A 83 -0.27 -17.56 -13.80
C SER A 83 -0.74 -18.94 -14.25
N THR A 84 -1.84 -19.01 -15.01
CA THR A 84 -2.36 -20.27 -15.55
C THR A 84 -1.45 -20.89 -16.61
N PHE A 85 -0.63 -20.07 -17.29
CA PHE A 85 0.28 -20.56 -18.33
C PHE A 85 1.58 -21.10 -17.72
N GLN A 86 2.01 -20.56 -16.58
CA GLN A 86 3.21 -21.02 -15.88
C GLN A 86 2.90 -21.99 -14.73
N GLY A 87 1.65 -22.06 -14.28
CA GLY A 87 1.24 -22.85 -13.12
C GLY A 87 1.88 -22.38 -11.81
N LYS A 88 2.13 -21.08 -11.65
CA LYS A 88 2.88 -20.53 -10.50
C LYS A 88 2.16 -19.37 -9.82
N PRO A 89 2.28 -19.24 -8.48
CA PRO A 89 1.86 -18.04 -7.78
C PRO A 89 2.75 -16.85 -8.19
N GLY A 90 2.18 -15.65 -8.09
CA GLY A 90 2.87 -14.40 -8.32
C GLY A 90 2.25 -13.28 -7.49
N ILE A 91 2.75 -12.07 -7.73
CA ILE A 91 2.24 -10.84 -7.11
C ILE A 91 1.81 -9.90 -8.23
N TYR A 92 0.66 -9.25 -8.05
CA TYR A 92 0.24 -8.10 -8.83
C TYR A 92 0.38 -6.85 -7.97
N LEU A 93 1.11 -5.85 -8.47
CA LEU A 93 1.25 -4.55 -7.83
C LEU A 93 0.17 -3.63 -8.42
N GLU A 94 -0.83 -3.30 -7.60
CA GLU A 94 -1.95 -2.45 -8.00
C GLU A 94 -1.52 -0.98 -8.01
N ASP A 95 -1.08 -0.48 -6.86
CA ASP A 95 -0.69 0.91 -6.68
C ASP A 95 0.77 1.01 -6.24
N LEU A 96 1.49 1.99 -6.77
CA LEU A 96 2.80 2.42 -6.31
C LEU A 96 2.91 3.93 -6.39
N TYR A 97 3.06 4.58 -5.24
CA TYR A 97 3.10 6.04 -5.15
C TYR A 97 4.14 6.51 -4.15
N VAL A 98 4.83 7.59 -4.49
CA VAL A 98 5.71 8.34 -3.61
C VAL A 98 5.30 9.80 -3.72
N ARG A 99 5.12 10.47 -2.58
CA ARG A 99 4.76 11.89 -2.59
C ARG A 99 5.82 12.71 -3.33
N PRO A 100 5.43 13.65 -4.20
CA PRO A 100 6.37 14.55 -4.88
C PRO A 100 7.14 15.46 -3.90
N GLU A 101 6.52 15.79 -2.78
CA GLU A 101 7.03 16.72 -1.78
C GLU A 101 7.30 15.96 -0.46
N MET A 102 8.54 16.07 0.05
CA MET A 102 8.95 15.56 1.37
C MET A 102 8.82 16.65 2.43
#